data_AF-A0A348NTS7-F1
#
_entry.id   AF-A0A348NTS7-F1
#
_cell.length_a   1.000
_cell.length_b   1.000
_cell.length_c   1.000
_cell.angle_alpha   90.00
_cell.angle_beta   90.00
_cell.angle_gamma   90.00
#
_symmetry.space_group_name_H-M   'P 1'
#
loop_
_entity.id
_entity.type
_entity.pdbx_description
1 polymer ?
#
loop_
_entity_poly.entity_id
_entity_poly.type
_entity_poly.pdbx_seq_one_letter_code
_entity_poly.pdbx_strand_id
1 'polypeptide(L)'
;MTLARRLLALPVALLLAGGALAGCASNPASAPSSTPTTGDSTEVEIDAAWLDDGRIIGLVTTGSSTCIPAADEATLQADGSLAVTLVEPDADTPCTRDLVPRVTLVEVPESVDPADDLVITVTGDGYSGSTDLDSVDGLAGGMTEYLPSAGWTDTDGQFVLLTWGSSSCAPVTADVTASGPAEVTVTFETPPADQVCTMDMAPRATVAVVDGLEEDSDVSLLLAGSPEFDNVRIPI
;
A
#
# COMPACT_ATOMS: atom_id res chain seq x y z
N MET A 1 12.68 -4.75 -57.60
CA MET A 1 12.38 -3.79 -58.69
C MET A 1 12.12 -2.43 -58.08
N THR A 2 12.77 -1.41 -58.62
CA THR A 2 12.49 0.04 -58.58
C THR A 2 12.53 0.82 -57.26
N LEU A 3 13.62 1.61 -57.15
CA LEU A 3 13.85 2.84 -56.38
C LEU A 3 12.69 3.86 -56.40
N ALA A 4 12.60 4.68 -55.35
CA ALA A 4 12.57 6.14 -55.52
C ALA A 4 13.09 6.87 -54.27
N ARG A 5 14.02 7.79 -54.53
CA ARG A 5 14.81 8.62 -53.61
C ARG A 5 14.26 10.05 -53.70
N ARG A 6 14.02 10.75 -52.59
CA ARG A 6 13.98 12.22 -52.59
C ARG A 6 14.66 12.78 -51.34
N LEU A 7 15.86 13.32 -51.58
CA LEU A 7 16.52 14.30 -50.74
C LEU A 7 15.78 15.62 -50.82
N LEU A 8 15.73 16.35 -49.70
CA LEU A 8 15.69 17.81 -49.68
C LEU A 8 16.43 18.29 -48.43
N ALA A 9 17.61 18.84 -48.67
CA ALA A 9 18.40 19.64 -47.75
C ALA A 9 18.14 21.11 -48.06
N LEU A 10 17.99 21.98 -47.06
CA LEU A 10 18.37 23.40 -47.16
C LEU A 10 18.57 24.02 -45.76
N PRO A 11 19.40 25.09 -45.66
CA PRO A 11 20.22 25.42 -44.49
C PRO A 11 19.87 26.75 -43.78
N VAL A 12 20.50 26.92 -42.60
CA VAL A 12 21.09 28.15 -42.01
C VAL A 12 20.21 29.39 -41.81
N ALA A 13 20.15 29.86 -40.55
CA ALA A 13 20.39 31.27 -40.21
C ALA A 13 20.81 31.44 -38.74
N LEU A 14 22.07 31.85 -38.58
CA LEU A 14 22.72 32.30 -37.36
C LEU A 14 22.26 33.74 -37.06
N LEU A 15 21.89 34.06 -35.83
CA LEU A 15 21.72 35.45 -35.37
C LEU A 15 22.39 35.62 -34.00
N LEU A 16 23.43 36.44 -34.02
CA LEU A 16 24.24 36.95 -32.89
C LEU A 16 23.89 38.42 -32.64
N ALA A 17 24.19 38.87 -31.42
CA ALA A 17 24.13 40.22 -30.83
C ALA A 17 22.86 40.48 -29.99
N GLY A 18 22.91 41.01 -28.76
CA GLY A 18 24.00 41.59 -27.97
C GLY A 18 23.44 42.68 -27.03
N GLY A 19 23.57 42.47 -25.71
CA GLY A 19 23.71 43.48 -24.64
C GLY A 19 22.66 44.59 -24.42
N ALA A 20 22.08 44.62 -23.20
CA ALA A 20 21.98 45.83 -22.38
C ALA A 20 21.75 45.46 -20.89
N LEU A 21 22.66 45.89 -20.02
CA LEU A 21 22.55 45.88 -18.56
C LEU A 21 21.83 47.14 -18.08
N ALA A 22 20.67 46.97 -17.45
CA ALA A 22 19.98 47.92 -16.58
C ALA A 22 19.09 47.05 -15.67
N GLY A 23 18.96 47.19 -14.36
CA GLY A 23 19.20 48.25 -13.39
C GLY A 23 18.30 47.87 -12.21
N CYS A 24 18.84 47.82 -10.99
CA CYS A 24 18.18 47.26 -9.81
C CYS A 24 16.87 47.96 -9.44
N ALA A 25 15.84 47.17 -9.11
CA ALA A 25 14.74 47.59 -8.23
C ALA A 25 14.43 46.42 -7.28
N SER A 26 15.18 46.35 -6.19
CA SER A 26 14.97 45.38 -5.12
C SER A 26 13.93 45.93 -4.15
N ASN A 27 12.73 45.35 -4.14
CA ASN A 27 11.84 45.48 -2.98
C ASN A 27 12.47 44.73 -1.79
N PRO A 28 12.35 45.21 -0.55
CA PRO A 28 12.81 44.44 0.62
C PRO A 28 11.83 43.29 0.83
N ALA A 29 12.12 42.13 0.24
CA ALA A 29 11.52 40.88 0.66
C ALA A 29 12.19 40.45 1.96
N SER A 30 11.38 40.27 2.99
CA SER A 30 11.75 39.80 4.32
C SER A 30 12.73 38.63 4.25
N ALA A 31 13.75 38.67 5.11
CA ALA A 31 14.66 37.56 5.31
C ALA A 31 13.86 36.26 5.54
N PRO A 32 14.22 35.13 4.91
CA PRO A 32 13.70 33.86 5.38
C PRO A 32 14.21 33.68 6.80
N SER A 33 13.29 33.68 7.75
CA SER A 33 13.55 33.12 9.07
C SER A 33 13.84 31.64 8.84
N SER A 34 15.11 31.26 8.92
CA SER A 34 15.50 29.86 9.05
C SER A 34 15.07 29.39 10.43
N THR A 35 13.79 29.03 10.54
CA THR A 35 13.28 28.15 11.59
C THR A 35 14.00 26.81 11.41
N PRO A 36 14.53 26.19 12.46
CA PRO A 36 15.12 24.86 12.32
C PRO A 36 14.02 23.90 11.86
N THR A 37 14.22 23.25 10.71
CA THR A 37 13.41 22.11 10.30
C THR A 37 13.64 21.00 11.32
N THR A 38 12.60 20.73 12.11
CA THR A 38 12.50 19.49 12.89
C THR A 38 12.10 18.38 11.92
N GLY A 39 12.92 17.34 11.82
CA GLY A 39 12.62 16.09 11.13
C GLY A 39 12.76 16.16 9.61
N ASP A 40 13.72 15.40 9.07
CA ASP A 40 13.72 15.00 7.67
C ASP A 40 12.59 13.97 7.52
N SER A 41 11.34 14.42 7.35
CA SER A 41 10.23 13.53 7.01
C SER A 41 10.42 13.15 5.55
N THR A 42 11.08 12.03 5.31
CA THR A 42 11.14 11.43 3.97
C THR A 42 9.72 11.09 3.56
N GLU A 43 9.31 11.56 2.38
CA GLU A 43 8.06 11.10 1.78
C GLU A 43 8.15 9.58 1.58
N VAL A 44 7.20 8.85 2.15
CA VAL A 44 7.12 7.39 2.04
C VAL A 44 6.06 7.02 1.03
N GLU A 45 6.39 6.07 0.16
CA GLU A 45 5.41 5.41 -0.69
C GLU A 45 4.51 4.54 0.19
N ILE A 46 3.21 4.72 0.00
CA ILE A 46 2.15 4.05 0.76
C ILE A 46 1.16 3.56 -0.27
N ASP A 47 0.80 2.29 -0.18
CA ASP A 47 -0.37 1.76 -0.86
C ASP A 47 -1.44 1.38 0.17
N ALA A 48 -2.67 1.16 -0.28
CA ALA A 48 -3.78 0.77 0.58
C ALA A 48 -4.66 -0.29 -0.08
N ALA A 49 -5.35 -1.09 0.73
CA ALA A 49 -6.35 -2.06 0.29
C ALA A 49 -7.51 -2.15 1.27
N TRP A 50 -8.73 -2.30 0.76
CA TRP A 50 -9.91 -2.62 1.58
C TRP A 50 -9.91 -4.07 2.05
N LEU A 51 -10.30 -4.28 3.31
CA LEU A 51 -10.34 -5.59 3.96
C LEU A 51 -11.57 -5.69 4.88
N ASP A 52 -11.94 -6.92 5.23
CA ASP A 52 -13.02 -7.22 6.19
C ASP A 52 -14.31 -6.46 5.85
N ASP A 53 -14.74 -6.55 4.59
CA ASP A 53 -15.94 -5.87 4.06
C ASP A 53 -15.90 -4.33 4.19
N GLY A 54 -14.70 -3.74 4.13
CA GLY A 54 -14.48 -2.29 4.27
C GLY A 54 -14.32 -1.80 5.71
N ARG A 55 -14.25 -2.71 6.70
CA ARG A 55 -14.02 -2.36 8.11
C ARG A 55 -12.55 -2.10 8.43
N ILE A 56 -11.64 -2.61 7.60
CA ILE A 56 -10.20 -2.53 7.81
C ILE A 56 -9.55 -2.04 6.52
N ILE A 57 -8.57 -1.15 6.65
CA ILE A 57 -7.65 -0.79 5.58
C ILE A 57 -6.29 -1.44 5.88
N GLY A 58 -5.72 -2.13 4.90
CA GLY A 58 -4.33 -2.57 4.95
C GLY A 58 -3.45 -1.51 4.32
N LEU A 59 -2.69 -0.75 5.13
CA LEU A 59 -1.69 0.19 4.63
C LEU A 59 -0.36 -0.53 4.40
N VAL A 60 0.12 -0.50 3.16
CA VAL A 60 1.40 -1.09 2.79
C VAL A 60 2.48 -0.04 2.79
N THR A 61 3.56 -0.31 3.52
CA THR A 61 4.79 0.50 3.50
C THR A 61 5.97 -0.41 3.22
N THR A 62 7.10 0.14 2.78
CA THR A 62 8.35 -0.62 2.67
C THR A 62 9.19 -0.44 3.93
N GLY A 63 9.63 -1.56 4.54
CA GLY A 63 10.55 -1.51 5.68
C GLY A 63 10.99 -2.88 6.18
N SER A 64 11.50 -2.92 7.42
CA SER A 64 11.87 -4.16 8.11
C SER A 64 10.69 -5.11 8.23
N SER A 65 10.85 -6.36 7.78
CA SER A 65 9.83 -7.41 7.88
C SER A 65 9.44 -7.76 9.32
N THR A 66 10.32 -7.55 10.31
CA THR A 66 10.03 -7.85 11.72
C THR A 66 9.61 -6.66 12.57
N CYS A 67 9.51 -5.46 12.00
CA CYS A 67 9.16 -4.24 12.74
C CYS A 67 8.06 -3.50 12.01
N ILE A 68 6.87 -4.08 12.02
CA ILE A 68 5.68 -3.49 11.41
C ILE A 68 5.20 -2.35 12.33
N PRO A 69 4.97 -1.14 11.80
CA PRO A 69 4.44 -0.04 12.60
C PRO A 69 3.00 -0.34 13.01
N ALA A 70 2.59 0.17 14.17
CA ALA A 70 1.20 0.21 14.57
C ALA A 70 0.52 1.45 13.98
N ALA A 71 -0.79 1.39 13.75
CA ALA A 71 -1.59 2.57 13.48
C ALA A 71 -2.29 3.03 14.76
N ASP A 72 -2.26 4.33 15.02
CA ASP A 72 -3.20 4.96 15.96
C ASP A 72 -4.60 5.01 15.35
N GLU A 73 -5.58 5.46 16.14
CA GLU A 73 -6.97 5.64 15.70
C GLU A 73 -7.04 6.57 14.47
N ALA A 74 -7.62 6.06 13.38
CA ALA A 74 -7.82 6.83 12.16
C ALA A 74 -8.97 7.83 12.34
N THR A 75 -8.83 9.02 11.77
CA THR A 75 -9.83 10.09 11.90
C THR A 75 -10.21 10.64 10.53
N LEU A 76 -11.51 10.65 10.22
CA LEU A 76 -12.03 11.31 9.03
C LEU A 76 -12.01 12.83 9.23
N GLN A 77 -11.34 13.52 8.33
CA GLN A 77 -11.15 14.96 8.37
C GLN A 77 -12.30 15.71 7.69
N ALA A 78 -12.40 17.02 7.96
CA ALA A 78 -13.46 17.86 7.41
C ALA A 78 -13.41 18.02 5.87
N ASP A 79 -12.26 17.74 5.24
CA ASP A 79 -12.07 17.74 3.80
C ASP A 79 -12.38 16.38 3.14
N GLY A 80 -12.76 15.37 3.92
CA GLY A 80 -13.06 14.02 3.45
C GLY A 80 -11.87 13.06 3.44
N SER A 81 -10.66 13.52 3.78
CA SER A 81 -9.49 12.63 3.88
C SER A 81 -9.46 11.84 5.20
N LEU A 82 -8.93 10.62 5.18
CA LEU A 82 -8.66 9.83 6.38
C LEU A 82 -7.24 10.12 6.89
N ALA A 83 -7.12 10.68 8.08
CA ALA A 83 -5.84 10.88 8.74
C ALA A 83 -5.47 9.62 9.54
N VAL A 84 -4.26 9.10 9.31
CA VAL A 84 -3.69 7.94 10.02
C VAL A 84 -2.31 8.33 10.57
N THR A 85 -2.04 7.97 11.82
CA THR A 85 -0.71 8.12 12.42
C THR A 85 -0.07 6.75 12.60
N LEU A 86 1.13 6.56 12.06
CA LEU A 86 1.93 5.35 12.24
C LEU A 86 2.95 5.54 13.36
N VAL A 87 3.08 4.50 14.19
CA VAL A 87 3.98 4.44 15.33
C VAL A 87 4.93 3.26 15.13
N GLU A 88 6.22 3.55 14.96
CA GLU A 88 7.26 2.51 14.94
C GLU A 88 7.31 1.76 16.28
N PRO A 89 7.69 0.47 16.27
CA PRO A 89 8.10 -0.22 17.48
C PRO A 89 9.20 0.54 18.22
N ASP A 90 9.33 0.31 19.53
CA ASP A 90 10.37 0.93 20.35
C ASP A 90 11.75 0.77 19.69
N ALA A 91 12.59 1.81 19.74
CA ALA A 91 13.91 1.82 19.07
C ALA A 91 14.87 0.70 19.49
N ASP A 92 14.65 0.11 20.68
CA ASP A 92 15.41 -1.02 21.21
C ASP A 92 14.90 -2.38 20.70
N THR A 93 13.79 -2.40 19.95
CA THR A 93 13.22 -3.60 19.32
C THR A 93 14.18 -4.10 18.25
N PRO A 94 14.63 -5.36 18.31
CA PRO A 94 15.52 -5.92 17.30
C PRO A 94 14.77 -6.10 15.98
N CYS A 95 15.03 -5.20 15.04
CA CYS A 95 14.51 -5.28 13.68
C CYS A 95 15.48 -6.00 12.75
N THR A 96 14.93 -6.73 11.78
CA THR A 96 15.69 -7.13 10.60
C THR A 96 16.05 -5.90 9.75
N ARG A 97 16.92 -6.10 8.75
CA ARG A 97 17.42 -5.00 7.89
C ARG A 97 16.98 -5.13 6.44
N ASP A 98 16.21 -6.16 6.14
CA ASP A 98 15.56 -6.29 4.84
C ASP A 98 14.52 -5.18 4.68
N LEU A 99 14.35 -4.73 3.45
CA LEU A 99 13.32 -3.77 3.07
C LEU A 99 12.34 -4.52 2.18
N VAL A 100 11.16 -4.78 2.72
CA VAL A 100 10.08 -5.49 2.04
C VAL A 100 8.75 -4.76 2.26
N PRO A 101 7.76 -4.97 1.39
CA PRO A 101 6.39 -4.55 1.67
C PRO A 101 5.88 -5.20 2.96
N ARG A 102 5.30 -4.38 3.83
CA ARG A 102 4.69 -4.78 5.10
C ARG A 102 3.38 -4.05 5.28
N VAL A 103 2.40 -4.73 5.87
CA VAL A 103 1.06 -4.19 6.05
C VAL A 103 0.82 -3.81 7.50
N THR A 104 0.29 -2.60 7.71
CA THR A 104 -0.30 -2.14 8.96
C THR A 104 -1.82 -2.08 8.80
N LEU A 105 -2.54 -2.66 9.75
CA LEU A 105 -4.00 -2.66 9.73
C LEU A 105 -4.55 -1.42 10.44
N VAL A 106 -5.50 -0.77 9.78
CA VAL A 106 -6.17 0.44 10.26
C VAL A 106 -7.66 0.15 10.35
N GLU A 107 -8.26 0.37 11.52
CA GLU A 107 -9.72 0.30 11.66
C GLU A 107 -10.37 1.51 11.01
N VAL A 108 -11.43 1.25 10.24
CA VAL A 108 -12.13 2.27 9.46
C VAL A 108 -13.21 2.93 10.33
N PRO A 109 -13.24 4.26 10.47
CA PRO A 109 -14.30 4.96 11.18
C PRO A 109 -15.67 4.72 10.54
N GLU A 110 -16.73 4.60 11.35
CA GLU A 110 -18.11 4.33 10.87
C GLU A 110 -18.66 5.36 9.87
N SER A 111 -18.04 6.54 9.78
CA SER A 111 -18.44 7.62 8.87
C SER A 111 -17.82 7.52 7.47
N VAL A 112 -16.89 6.58 7.25
CA VAL A 112 -16.29 6.33 5.94
C VAL A 112 -17.15 5.33 5.18
N ASP A 113 -17.50 5.66 3.94
CA ASP A 113 -18.24 4.77 3.04
C ASP A 113 -17.24 4.16 2.02
N PRO A 114 -17.02 2.83 2.03
CA PRO A 114 -16.13 2.19 1.07
C PRO A 114 -16.60 2.27 -0.40
N ALA A 115 -17.85 2.71 -0.64
CA ALA A 115 -18.35 2.98 -1.98
C ALA A 115 -17.92 4.34 -2.55
N ASP A 116 -17.23 5.17 -1.75
CA ASP A 116 -16.63 6.43 -2.18
C ASP A 116 -15.10 6.33 -2.18
N ASP A 117 -14.44 6.98 -3.16
CA ASP A 117 -12.97 7.05 -3.20
C ASP A 117 -12.44 7.79 -1.95
N LEU A 118 -11.36 7.28 -1.37
CA LEU A 118 -10.82 7.78 -0.11
C LEU A 118 -9.36 8.22 -0.24
N VAL A 119 -9.09 9.48 0.08
CA VAL A 119 -7.71 9.95 0.25
C VAL A 119 -7.24 9.65 1.66
N ILE A 120 -6.13 8.93 1.82
CA ILE A 120 -5.53 8.61 3.11
C ILE A 120 -4.25 9.43 3.28
N THR A 121 -4.18 10.21 4.36
CA THR A 121 -2.96 10.94 4.74
C THR A 121 -2.30 10.26 5.92
N VAL A 122 -1.03 9.87 5.75
CA VAL A 122 -0.26 9.16 6.76
C VAL A 122 0.84 10.07 7.32
N THR A 123 0.93 10.09 8.64
CA THR A 123 1.99 10.80 9.38
C THR A 123 2.60 9.91 10.46
N GLY A 124 3.76 10.28 11.00
CA GLY A 124 4.42 9.52 12.06
C GLY A 124 5.91 9.85 12.13
N ASP A 125 6.63 9.28 13.11
CA ASP A 125 8.08 9.41 13.14
C ASP A 125 8.68 8.64 11.96
N GLY A 126 9.29 9.34 11.01
CA GLY A 126 9.77 8.76 9.75
C GLY A 126 8.69 8.50 8.69
N TYR A 127 7.44 8.91 8.93
CA TYR A 127 6.33 8.75 7.98
C TYR A 127 5.71 10.09 7.59
N SER A 128 5.66 10.35 6.28
CA SER A 128 4.88 11.43 5.70
C SER A 128 4.49 11.00 4.30
N GLY A 129 3.21 10.96 3.99
CA GLY A 129 2.75 10.62 2.65
C GLY A 129 1.24 10.53 2.56
N SER A 130 0.74 10.27 1.37
CA SER A 130 -0.67 10.04 1.12
C SER A 130 -0.84 9.04 -0.01
N THR A 131 -1.95 8.32 0.02
CA THR A 131 -2.40 7.45 -1.07
C THR A 131 -3.87 7.67 -1.32
N ASP A 132 -4.29 7.41 -2.55
CA ASP A 132 -5.69 7.23 -2.88
C ASP A 132 -6.06 5.75 -2.59
N LEU A 133 -7.32 5.51 -2.26
CA LEU A 133 -7.89 4.17 -2.10
C LEU A 133 -9.22 4.14 -2.84
N ASP A 134 -9.25 3.36 -3.91
CA ASP A 134 -10.40 3.28 -4.80
C ASP A 134 -11.66 2.75 -4.09
N SER A 135 -12.81 3.27 -4.51
CA SER A 135 -14.12 2.77 -4.08
C SER A 135 -14.37 1.33 -4.55
N VAL A 136 -15.07 0.56 -3.71
CA VAL A 136 -15.52 -0.80 -4.06
C VAL A 136 -17.00 -0.95 -3.76
N ASP A 137 -17.78 -1.07 -4.83
CA ASP A 137 -19.22 -1.30 -4.75
C ASP A 137 -19.54 -2.59 -3.97
N GLY A 138 -20.47 -2.48 -3.02
CA GLY A 138 -21.00 -3.63 -2.29
C GLY A 138 -20.27 -3.97 -0.99
N LEU A 139 -19.15 -3.33 -0.70
CA LEU A 139 -18.61 -3.30 0.66
C LEU A 139 -19.56 -2.49 1.55
N ALA A 140 -20.00 -3.08 2.65
CA ALA A 140 -21.04 -2.49 3.49
C ALA A 140 -20.58 -2.15 4.91
N GLY A 141 -19.36 -2.55 5.28
CA GLY A 141 -18.90 -2.56 6.65
C GLY A 141 -19.82 -3.39 7.56
N GLY A 142 -19.82 -3.09 8.86
CA GLY A 142 -20.72 -3.74 9.83
C GLY A 142 -19.98 -4.56 10.87
N MET A 143 -20.48 -5.76 11.22
CA MET A 143 -19.82 -6.65 12.18
C MET A 143 -18.88 -7.62 11.47
N THR A 144 -17.68 -7.86 12.02
CA THR A 144 -16.77 -8.83 11.43
C THR A 144 -17.34 -10.24 11.55
N GLU A 145 -17.21 -10.98 10.47
CA GLU A 145 -17.56 -12.40 10.43
C GLU A 145 -16.35 -13.30 10.74
N TYR A 146 -15.18 -12.69 11.01
CA TYR A 146 -13.89 -13.39 11.17
C TYR A 146 -13.55 -14.29 9.97
N LEU A 147 -13.97 -13.87 8.78
CA LEU A 147 -13.65 -14.53 7.52
C LEU A 147 -12.42 -13.90 6.88
N PRO A 148 -11.61 -14.68 6.13
CA PRO A 148 -10.53 -14.11 5.36
C PRO A 148 -11.07 -13.17 4.28
N SER A 149 -10.31 -12.14 3.97
CA SER A 149 -10.59 -11.18 2.91
C SER A 149 -9.28 -10.77 2.24
N ALA A 150 -9.36 -10.31 1.01
CA ALA A 150 -8.23 -9.74 0.30
C ALA A 150 -8.69 -8.47 -0.43
N GLY A 151 -7.73 -7.59 -0.72
CA GLY A 151 -7.97 -6.37 -1.47
C GLY A 151 -6.74 -5.97 -2.27
N TRP A 152 -6.95 -5.49 -3.50
CA TRP A 152 -5.90 -4.96 -4.35
C TRP A 152 -5.33 -3.66 -3.79
N THR A 153 -4.04 -3.46 -4.05
CA THR A 153 -3.36 -2.16 -3.89
C THR A 153 -3.16 -1.51 -5.25
N ASP A 154 -2.73 -0.25 -5.27
CA ASP A 154 -2.38 0.46 -6.51
C ASP A 154 -1.11 -0.09 -7.20
N THR A 155 -0.29 -0.85 -6.46
CA THR A 155 0.86 -1.55 -7.03
C THR A 155 0.39 -2.77 -7.83
N ASP A 156 0.76 -2.81 -9.11
CA ASP A 156 0.41 -3.90 -10.04
C ASP A 156 0.74 -5.29 -9.47
N GLY A 157 -0.26 -6.17 -9.47
CA GLY A 157 -0.18 -7.53 -8.95
C GLY A 157 -0.05 -7.64 -7.42
N GLN A 158 0.01 -6.53 -6.67
CA GLN A 158 0.10 -6.54 -5.21
C GLN A 158 -1.29 -6.44 -4.56
N PHE A 159 -1.52 -7.31 -3.59
CA PHE A 159 -2.73 -7.31 -2.77
C PHE A 159 -2.38 -7.60 -1.31
N VAL A 160 -3.28 -7.19 -0.42
CA VAL A 160 -3.21 -7.54 1.01
C VAL A 160 -4.16 -8.70 1.28
N LEU A 161 -3.68 -9.72 1.97
CA LEU A 161 -4.49 -10.85 2.46
C LEU A 161 -4.65 -10.75 3.97
N LEU A 162 -5.90 -10.65 4.42
CA LEU A 162 -6.29 -10.71 5.82
C LEU A 162 -6.85 -12.10 6.16
N THR A 163 -6.37 -12.65 7.28
CA THR A 163 -6.91 -13.86 7.91
C THR A 163 -7.15 -13.60 9.39
N TRP A 164 -7.90 -14.50 10.05
CA TRP A 164 -8.23 -14.38 11.48
C TRP A 164 -7.76 -15.63 12.23
N GLY A 165 -7.08 -15.44 13.36
CA GLY A 165 -6.64 -16.54 14.20
C GLY A 165 -5.73 -16.09 15.33
N SER A 166 -4.94 -17.00 15.87
CA SER A 166 -3.99 -16.69 16.95
C SER A 166 -2.93 -15.68 16.49
N SER A 167 -2.79 -14.57 17.23
CA SER A 167 -1.75 -13.57 16.95
C SER A 167 -0.32 -14.13 17.03
N SER A 168 -0.07 -15.20 17.80
CA SER A 168 1.25 -15.82 17.89
C SER A 168 1.53 -16.85 16.79
N CYS A 169 0.59 -17.10 15.89
CA CYS A 169 0.67 -18.11 14.83
C CYS A 169 0.09 -17.55 13.53
N ALA A 170 0.75 -16.52 12.99
CA ALA A 170 0.48 -16.03 11.65
C ALA A 170 0.83 -17.10 10.60
N PRO A 171 -0.05 -17.37 9.62
CA PRO A 171 0.27 -18.24 8.49
C PRO A 171 1.45 -17.68 7.69
N VAL A 172 2.32 -18.57 7.22
CA VAL A 172 3.46 -18.19 6.36
C VAL A 172 3.12 -18.58 4.93
N THR A 173 3.17 -17.62 4.03
CA THR A 173 2.96 -17.86 2.59
C THR A 173 4.16 -18.59 2.00
N ALA A 174 3.92 -19.74 1.37
CA ALA A 174 4.93 -20.51 0.66
C ALA A 174 5.02 -20.10 -0.81
N ASP A 175 3.88 -19.82 -1.45
CA ASP A 175 3.79 -19.50 -2.87
C ASP A 175 2.53 -18.67 -3.19
N VAL A 176 2.64 -17.80 -4.19
CA VAL A 176 1.52 -17.04 -4.76
C VAL A 176 1.61 -17.17 -6.28
N THR A 177 0.56 -17.69 -6.92
CA THR A 177 0.60 -18.00 -8.34
C THR A 177 -0.73 -17.71 -9.02
N ALA A 178 -0.68 -17.25 -10.27
CA ALA A 178 -1.85 -17.22 -11.15
C ALA A 178 -2.18 -18.67 -11.56
N SER A 179 -3.24 -19.24 -10.99
CA SER A 179 -3.69 -20.61 -11.26
C SER A 179 -4.72 -20.70 -12.39
N GLY A 180 -5.20 -19.55 -12.86
CA GLY A 180 -6.06 -19.39 -14.03
C GLY A 180 -6.11 -17.93 -14.50
N PRO A 181 -6.95 -17.60 -15.51
CA PRO A 181 -7.00 -16.24 -16.08
C PRO A 181 -7.36 -15.16 -15.06
N ALA A 182 -8.36 -15.42 -14.22
CA ALA A 182 -8.82 -14.58 -13.10
C ALA A 182 -8.77 -15.34 -11.76
N GLU A 183 -7.76 -16.20 -11.58
CA GLU A 183 -7.62 -16.99 -10.35
C GLU A 183 -6.19 -16.91 -9.83
N VAL A 184 -6.05 -16.52 -8.57
CA VAL A 184 -4.80 -16.54 -7.81
C VAL A 184 -4.90 -17.65 -6.78
N THR A 185 -3.83 -18.41 -6.59
CA THR A 185 -3.70 -19.35 -5.48
C THR A 185 -2.60 -18.88 -4.54
N VAL A 186 -2.93 -18.69 -3.27
CA VAL A 186 -1.97 -18.52 -2.17
C VAL A 186 -1.85 -19.85 -1.44
N THR A 187 -0.65 -20.42 -1.47
CA THR A 187 -0.31 -21.64 -0.75
C THR A 187 0.45 -21.28 0.51
N PHE A 188 -0.02 -21.77 1.66
CA PHE A 188 0.65 -21.60 2.94
C PHE A 188 1.58 -22.77 3.26
N GLU A 189 2.62 -22.49 4.03
CA GLU A 189 3.45 -23.53 4.64
C GLU A 189 2.65 -24.35 5.66
N THR A 190 2.98 -25.63 5.78
CA THR A 190 2.43 -26.45 6.85
C THR A 190 3.08 -26.06 8.18
N PRO A 191 2.30 -25.61 9.19
CA PRO A 191 2.85 -25.23 10.48
C PRO A 191 3.49 -26.46 11.19
N PRO A 192 4.52 -26.26 12.03
CA PRO A 192 5.07 -27.34 12.85
C PRO A 192 3.99 -28.00 13.69
N ALA A 193 3.99 -29.34 13.76
CA ALA A 193 2.95 -30.10 14.46
C ALA A 193 2.90 -29.83 15.98
N ASP A 194 3.98 -29.31 16.54
CA ASP A 194 4.14 -28.95 17.95
C ASP A 194 4.13 -27.44 18.20
N GLN A 195 3.73 -26.64 17.19
CA GLN A 195 3.60 -25.19 17.33
C GLN A 195 2.57 -24.86 18.42
N VAL A 196 3.00 -24.05 19.40
CA VAL A 196 2.14 -23.56 20.47
C VAL A 196 1.63 -22.17 20.10
N CYS A 197 0.32 -22.04 20.05
CA CYS A 197 -0.37 -20.81 19.71
C CYS A 197 -1.06 -20.21 20.94
N THR A 198 -1.17 -18.89 20.98
CA THR A 198 -2.07 -18.19 21.89
C THR A 198 -3.54 -18.49 21.52
N MET A 199 -4.45 -18.26 22.46
CA MET A 199 -5.88 -18.59 22.28
C MET A 199 -6.74 -17.41 21.79
N ASP A 200 -6.12 -16.28 21.48
CA ASP A 200 -6.83 -15.10 20.98
C ASP A 200 -7.26 -15.28 19.52
N MET A 201 -8.24 -14.45 19.15
CA MET A 201 -8.66 -14.26 17.77
C MET A 201 -8.26 -12.84 17.39
N ALA A 202 -7.31 -12.72 16.49
CA ALA A 202 -6.73 -11.47 16.04
C ALA A 202 -6.65 -11.44 14.51
N PRO A 203 -6.70 -10.24 13.90
CA PRO A 203 -6.43 -10.10 12.49
C PRO A 203 -4.94 -10.37 12.22
N ARG A 204 -4.65 -11.09 11.14
CA ARG A 204 -3.30 -11.44 10.70
C ARG A 204 -3.23 -11.17 9.21
N ALA A 205 -2.45 -10.17 8.81
CA ALA A 205 -2.37 -9.74 7.43
C ALA A 205 -0.96 -9.93 6.86
N THR A 206 -0.91 -10.19 5.56
CA THR A 206 0.33 -10.27 4.78
C THR A 206 0.14 -9.55 3.46
N VAL A 207 1.23 -8.98 2.95
CA VAL A 207 1.29 -8.52 1.56
C VAL A 207 1.64 -9.71 0.68
N ALA A 208 0.98 -9.82 -0.46
CA ALA A 208 1.24 -10.83 -1.47
C ALA A 208 1.35 -10.15 -2.84
N VAL A 209 2.12 -10.78 -3.74
CA VAL A 209 2.29 -10.31 -5.11
C VAL A 209 2.08 -11.50 -6.03
N VAL A 210 1.27 -11.31 -7.08
CA VAL A 210 1.07 -12.29 -8.14
C VAL A 210 1.57 -11.73 -9.46
N ASP A 211 2.38 -12.51 -10.15
CA ASP A 211 2.82 -12.24 -11.51
C ASP A 211 2.02 -13.08 -12.52
N GLY A 212 1.82 -12.53 -13.72
CA GLY A 212 1.33 -13.30 -14.86
C GLY A 212 -0.17 -13.62 -14.85
N LEU A 213 -0.96 -12.88 -14.08
CA LEU A 213 -2.41 -12.92 -14.16
C LEU A 213 -2.89 -12.36 -15.51
N GLU A 214 -3.88 -13.00 -16.14
CA GLU A 214 -4.33 -12.64 -17.50
C GLU A 214 -5.48 -11.62 -17.48
N GLU A 215 -6.32 -11.68 -16.44
CA GLU A 215 -7.49 -10.82 -16.22
C GLU A 215 -7.33 -10.05 -14.91
N ASP A 216 -7.73 -8.78 -14.91
CA ASP A 216 -7.62 -7.83 -13.79
C ASP A 216 -8.98 -7.56 -13.11
N SER A 217 -10.03 -8.27 -13.52
CA SER A 217 -11.39 -8.13 -13.01
C SER A 217 -11.96 -9.46 -12.54
N ASP A 218 -12.85 -9.42 -11.55
CA ASP A 218 -13.53 -10.60 -10.99
C ASP A 218 -12.54 -11.69 -10.50
N VAL A 219 -11.37 -11.27 -10.02
CA VAL A 219 -10.30 -12.18 -9.59
C VAL A 219 -10.71 -12.88 -8.30
N SER A 220 -10.56 -14.21 -8.28
CA SER A 220 -10.76 -15.01 -7.07
C SER A 220 -9.43 -15.51 -6.52
N LEU A 221 -9.29 -15.41 -5.20
CA LEU A 221 -8.21 -15.98 -4.44
C LEU A 221 -8.60 -17.34 -3.85
N LEU A 222 -7.82 -18.36 -4.16
CA LEU A 222 -7.86 -19.68 -3.53
C LEU A 222 -6.78 -19.77 -2.45
N LEU A 223 -7.19 -20.04 -1.21
CA LEU A 223 -6.28 -20.32 -0.09
C LEU A 223 -6.10 -21.83 0.08
N ALA A 224 -4.84 -22.27 0.14
CA ALA A 224 -4.49 -23.69 0.18
C ALA A 224 -3.23 -23.97 1.05
N GLY A 225 -2.91 -25.25 1.24
CA GLY A 225 -1.63 -25.71 1.82
C GLY A 225 -1.59 -25.82 3.35
N SER A 226 -2.51 -25.17 4.06
CA SER A 226 -2.65 -25.26 5.52
C SER A 226 -3.98 -25.94 5.91
N PRO A 227 -4.04 -26.72 7.01
CA PRO A 227 -5.30 -27.24 7.55
C PRO A 227 -6.32 -26.16 7.91
N GLU A 228 -5.85 -24.93 8.16
CA GLU A 228 -6.71 -23.76 8.41
C GLU A 228 -7.45 -23.30 7.14
N PHE A 229 -6.82 -23.48 5.97
CA PHE A 229 -7.31 -22.99 4.69
C PHE A 229 -7.38 -24.15 3.70
N ASP A 230 -8.46 -24.95 3.79
CA ASP A 230 -8.72 -26.03 2.86
C ASP A 230 -9.70 -25.57 1.78
N ASN A 231 -9.15 -25.12 0.64
CA ASN A 231 -9.90 -24.67 -0.53
C ASN A 231 -10.87 -23.51 -0.25
N VAL A 232 -10.48 -22.58 0.62
CA VAL A 232 -11.24 -21.36 0.87
C VAL A 232 -11.09 -20.44 -0.34
N ARG A 233 -12.21 -19.93 -0.86
CA ARG A 233 -12.25 -19.02 -2.01
C ARG A 233 -12.85 -17.70 -1.59
N ILE A 234 -12.16 -16.62 -1.91
CA ILE A 234 -12.59 -15.24 -1.64
C ILE A 234 -12.37 -14.38 -2.89
N PRO A 235 -13.13 -13.30 -3.08
CA PRO A 235 -12.74 -12.26 -4.03
C PRO A 235 -11.49 -11.51 -3.52
N ILE A 236 -10.77 -10.88 -4.44
CA ILE A 236 -9.76 -9.85 -4.15
C ILE A 236 -10.32 -8.50 -4.58
#